data_AF-A0A378K960-F1
#
_entry.id   AF-A0A378K960-F1
#
_cell.length_a   1.000
_cell.length_b   1.000
_cell.length_c   1.000
_cell.angle_alpha   90.00
_cell.angle_beta   90.00
_cell.angle_gamma   90.00
#
_symmetry.space_group_name_H-M   'P 1'
#
loop_
_entity.id
_entity.type
_entity.pdbx_description
1 polymer ?
#
loop_
_entity_poly.entity_id
_entity_poly.type
_entity_poly.pdbx_seq_one_letter_code
_entity_poly.pdbx_strand_id
1 'polypeptide(L)'
;MSPPIKGVKTGCPSHQQMKRVIKSLARQGIIEICSTPKNLIMKCLLANPYEPVDIENEAQPENKPPTQVEQNQPLPPENLKTEKAAYLSKSSFKAKPSSNLKDLYQKFEQFWQVYPLPSYKNEAWKQFQQIEPDDRLFAQIIDGLQEQLTKINRSGAYWPYPAGWLSQKSWRNNV
;
A
#
# COMPACT_ATOMS: atom_id res chain seq x y z
N MET A 1 -1.13 25.88 41.30
CA MET A 1 -2.34 25.63 40.49
C MET A 1 -2.13 26.23 39.12
N SER A 2 -1.74 25.41 38.13
CA SER A 2 -1.63 25.86 36.75
C SER A 2 -3.03 25.89 36.11
N PRO A 3 -3.41 26.95 35.38
CA PRO A 3 -4.72 27.02 34.76
C PRO A 3 -4.85 26.01 33.60
N PRO A 4 -6.07 25.52 33.30
CA PRO A 4 -6.31 24.59 32.21
C PRO A 4 -6.15 25.30 30.86
N ILE A 5 -5.43 24.67 29.92
CA ILE A 5 -5.28 25.16 28.55
C ILE A 5 -6.65 25.04 27.86
N LYS A 6 -7.39 26.15 27.81
CA LYS A 6 -8.66 26.23 27.10
C LYS A 6 -8.42 26.12 25.58
N GLY A 7 -9.08 25.18 24.92
CA GLY A 7 -9.61 25.43 23.57
C GLY A 7 -9.08 24.61 22.39
N VAL A 8 -8.54 23.41 22.57
CA VAL A 8 -8.38 22.52 21.41
C VAL A 8 -9.70 21.80 21.16
N LYS A 9 -10.58 22.39 20.34
CA LYS A 9 -11.73 21.68 19.78
C LYS A 9 -11.18 20.63 18.82
N THR A 10 -11.15 19.37 19.25
CA THR A 10 -10.83 18.20 18.42
C THR A 10 -12.01 17.89 17.49
N GLY A 11 -12.23 18.77 16.51
CA GLY A 11 -13.21 18.59 15.43
C GLY A 11 -12.52 18.25 14.11
N CYS A 12 -13.24 17.61 13.20
CA CYS A 12 -12.75 17.40 11.83
C CYS A 12 -12.43 18.75 11.18
N PRO A 13 -11.26 18.92 10.53
CA PRO A 13 -10.91 20.19 9.90
C PRO A 13 -11.89 20.52 8.78
N SER A 14 -12.29 21.79 8.71
CA SER A 14 -13.14 22.28 7.62
C SER A 14 -12.41 22.15 6.28
N HIS A 15 -13.18 22.12 5.20
CA HIS A 15 -12.64 22.06 3.84
C HIS A 15 -11.64 23.21 3.57
N GLN A 16 -11.91 24.41 4.08
CA GLN A 16 -11.00 25.55 3.94
C GLN A 16 -9.71 25.35 4.73
N GLN A 17 -9.79 24.78 5.94
CA GLN A 17 -8.60 24.46 6.73
C GLN A 17 -7.74 23.42 6.01
N MET A 18 -8.36 22.38 5.45
CA MET A 18 -7.67 21.36 4.66
C MET A 18 -6.98 21.96 3.42
N LYS A 19 -7.66 22.81 2.64
CA LYS A 19 -7.05 23.49 1.49
C LYS A 19 -5.83 24.33 1.89
N ARG A 20 -5.89 25.05 3.01
CA ARG A 20 -4.75 25.86 3.50
C ARG A 20 -3.57 24.97 3.86
N VAL A 21 -3.81 23.86 4.55
CA VAL A 21 -2.77 22.90 4.91
C VAL A 21 -2.11 22.33 3.65
N ILE A 22 -2.90 21.83 2.70
CA ILE A 22 -2.39 21.26 1.43
C ILE A 22 -1.56 22.29 0.67
N LYS A 23 -2.04 23.52 0.52
CA LYS A 23 -1.29 24.60 -0.17
C LYS A 23 0.01 24.94 0.55
N SER A 24 0.01 24.93 1.89
CA SER A 24 1.20 25.19 2.69
C SER A 24 2.24 24.08 2.55
N LEU A 25 1.82 22.82 2.54
CA LEU A 25 2.71 21.67 2.33
C LEU A 25 3.33 21.68 0.93
N ALA A 26 2.52 22.00 -0.09
CA ALA A 26 3.01 22.14 -1.46
C ALA A 26 4.04 23.25 -1.60
N ARG A 27 3.78 24.43 -1.00
CA ARG A 27 4.71 25.56 -0.98
C ARG A 27 6.03 25.22 -0.29
N GLN A 28 6.00 24.34 0.71
CA GLN A 28 7.19 23.88 1.43
C GLN A 28 7.96 22.76 0.70
N GLY A 29 7.48 22.31 -0.48
CA GLY A 29 8.13 21.23 -1.22
C GLY A 29 8.00 19.85 -0.54
N ILE A 30 7.07 19.70 0.41
CA ILE A 30 6.82 18.42 1.10
C ILE A 30 5.96 17.51 0.22
N ILE A 31 5.04 18.13 -0.53
CA ILE A 31 4.19 17.46 -1.49
C ILE A 31 4.25 18.15 -2.85
N GLU A 32 4.04 17.37 -3.91
CA GLU A 32 3.78 17.88 -5.25
C GLU A 32 2.32 17.58 -5.63
N ILE A 33 1.64 18.55 -6.25
CA ILE A 33 0.27 18.38 -6.73
C ILE A 33 0.31 18.36 -8.25
N CYS A 34 -0.15 17.27 -8.85
CA CYS A 34 -0.23 17.10 -10.30
C CYS A 34 -1.68 16.84 -10.71
N SER A 35 -2.14 17.50 -11.77
CA SER A 35 -3.44 17.20 -12.38
C SER A 35 -3.26 16.33 -13.61
N THR A 36 -4.12 15.33 -13.75
CA THR A 36 -4.33 14.57 -14.99
C THR A 36 -5.72 14.90 -15.54
N PRO A 37 -6.08 14.50 -16.77
CA PRO A 37 -7.41 14.78 -17.32
C PRO A 37 -8.57 14.23 -16.47
N LYS A 38 -8.34 13.19 -15.66
CA LYS A 38 -9.38 12.51 -14.87
C LYS A 38 -9.17 12.56 -13.36
N ASN A 39 -7.95 12.85 -12.90
CA ASN A 39 -7.57 12.73 -11.48
C ASN A 39 -6.67 13.87 -11.01
N LEU A 40 -6.79 14.22 -9.74
CA LEU A 40 -5.82 15.02 -9.01
C LEU A 40 -4.90 14.08 -8.21
N ILE A 41 -3.60 14.18 -8.42
CA ILE A 41 -2.57 13.34 -7.80
C ILE A 41 -1.77 14.19 -6.82
N MET A 42 -1.62 13.69 -5.60
CA MET A 42 -0.70 14.24 -4.59
C MET A 42 0.48 13.27 -4.44
N LYS A 43 1.70 13.76 -4.65
CA LYS A 43 2.93 13.00 -4.38
C LYS A 43 3.56 13.52 -3.10
N CYS A 44 3.88 12.64 -2.16
CA CYS A 44 4.67 13.00 -0.99
C CYS A 44 6.15 12.87 -1.35
N LEU A 45 6.88 13.98 -1.37
CA LEU A 45 8.28 14.02 -1.81
C LEU A 45 9.25 13.56 -0.72
N LEU A 46 8.85 13.68 0.55
CA LEU A 46 9.66 13.27 1.72
C LEU A 46 9.31 11.89 2.25
N ALA A 47 8.26 11.26 1.73
CA ALA A 47 7.95 9.89 2.12
C ALA A 47 8.97 8.99 1.44
N ASN A 48 9.95 8.48 2.20
CA ASN A 48 10.83 7.43 1.73
C ASN A 48 10.07 6.09 1.86
N PRO A 49 9.60 5.46 0.78
CA PRO A 49 8.94 4.15 0.88
C PRO A 49 9.92 3.03 1.25
N TYR A 50 11.22 3.33 1.37
CA TYR A 50 12.29 2.36 1.60
C TYR A 50 12.74 2.21 3.06
N GLU A 51 12.16 2.94 4.02
CA GLU A 51 12.32 2.62 5.44
C GLU A 51 10.94 2.37 6.06
N PRO A 52 10.64 1.14 6.51
CA PRO A 52 9.57 0.96 7.47
C PRO A 52 10.00 1.71 8.72
N VAL A 53 9.42 2.89 8.95
CA VAL A 53 9.41 3.46 10.29
C VAL A 53 8.61 2.46 11.11
N ASP A 54 9.32 1.64 11.89
CA ASP A 54 8.70 0.97 13.01
C ASP A 54 8.04 2.09 13.81
N ILE A 55 6.71 2.18 13.73
CA ILE A 55 5.94 3.00 14.66
C ILE A 55 6.03 2.22 15.97
N GLU A 56 7.21 2.27 16.60
CA GLU A 56 7.36 2.07 18.02
C GLU A 56 6.47 3.15 18.64
N ASN A 57 5.27 2.73 19.04
CA ASN A 57 4.53 3.44 20.06
C ASN A 57 5.44 3.47 21.29
N GLU A 58 6.28 4.50 21.37
CA GLU A 58 7.07 4.82 22.54
C GLU A 58 6.14 5.37 23.62
N ALA A 59 5.25 4.52 24.11
CA ALA A 59 4.61 4.71 25.40
C ALA A 59 5.61 4.17 26.43
N GLN A 60 6.57 5.00 26.83
CA GLN A 60 7.38 4.75 28.03
C GLN A 60 6.54 4.93 29.31
N PRO A 61 6.89 4.20 30.39
CA PRO A 61 6.01 3.83 31.48
C PRO A 61 6.13 4.78 32.68
N GLU A 62 5.02 5.06 33.35
CA GLU A 62 5.08 5.50 34.75
C GLU A 62 4.20 4.62 35.64
N ASN A 63 4.86 4.15 36.70
CA ASN A 63 4.38 3.28 37.76
C ASN A 63 3.46 4.05 38.74
N LYS A 64 2.27 3.50 39.03
CA LYS A 64 1.77 3.05 40.36
C LYS A 64 0.23 3.14 40.50
N PRO A 65 -0.40 2.28 41.33
CA PRO A 65 -1.80 1.82 41.21
C PRO A 65 -2.70 2.32 42.38
N PRO A 66 -3.85 1.69 42.73
CA PRO A 66 -5.07 1.38 41.98
C PRO A 66 -6.32 1.95 42.69
N THR A 67 -7.47 2.14 42.02
CA THR A 67 -8.78 2.01 42.72
C THR A 67 -9.90 1.60 41.76
N GLN A 68 -10.63 0.59 42.20
CA GLN A 68 -11.72 -0.16 41.55
C GLN A 68 -13.03 0.63 41.51
N VAL A 69 -13.91 0.29 40.55
CA VAL A 69 -15.33 -0.17 40.71
C VAL A 69 -15.88 -0.43 39.28
N GLU A 70 -16.06 -1.67 38.84
CA GLU A 70 -17.22 -2.56 39.07
C GLU A 70 -18.53 -2.04 38.45
N GLN A 71 -18.99 -2.66 37.34
CA GLN A 71 -20.33 -3.33 37.27
C GLN A 71 -20.58 -4.10 35.95
N ASN A 72 -20.58 -5.45 36.08
CA ASN A 72 -21.51 -6.46 35.54
C ASN A 72 -21.79 -6.64 34.01
N GLN A 73 -21.17 -7.71 33.45
CA GLN A 73 -21.73 -8.98 32.88
C GLN A 73 -23.05 -8.99 32.06
N PRO A 74 -23.28 -9.90 31.08
CA PRO A 74 -22.78 -11.30 31.02
C PRO A 74 -22.34 -11.88 29.64
N LEU A 75 -21.53 -12.94 29.74
CA LEU A 75 -21.09 -13.98 28.78
C LEU A 75 -22.12 -15.14 28.70
N PRO A 76 -21.93 -16.32 28.03
CA PRO A 76 -21.19 -16.79 26.81
C PRO A 76 -22.07 -17.85 26.02
N PRO A 77 -21.63 -19.01 25.42
CA PRO A 77 -20.32 -19.55 24.96
C PRO A 77 -20.34 -20.31 23.58
N GLU A 78 -19.17 -20.90 23.24
CA GLU A 78 -18.92 -22.06 22.33
C GLU A 78 -18.96 -21.85 20.80
N ASN A 79 -18.10 -22.45 19.96
CA ASN A 79 -17.29 -23.66 20.11
C ASN A 79 -16.04 -23.70 19.19
N LEU A 80 -15.09 -24.55 19.57
CA LEU A 80 -13.80 -24.87 18.94
C LEU A 80 -13.96 -25.59 17.58
N LYS A 81 -12.97 -25.43 16.68
CA LYS A 81 -12.38 -26.54 15.90
C LYS A 81 -10.99 -26.19 15.33
N THR A 82 -10.01 -26.78 15.99
CA THR A 82 -8.64 -27.05 15.55
C THR A 82 -8.65 -28.12 14.47
N GLU A 83 -7.85 -27.98 13.40
CA GLU A 83 -6.95 -29.05 12.95
C GLU A 83 -5.81 -28.54 12.05
N LYS A 84 -4.64 -29.12 12.32
CA LYS A 84 -3.28 -28.78 11.87
C LYS A 84 -2.87 -29.63 10.66
N ALA A 85 -2.08 -29.05 9.76
CA ALA A 85 -0.85 -29.63 9.18
C ALA A 85 -0.11 -28.50 8.43
N ALA A 86 0.90 -27.81 8.96
CA ALA A 86 2.27 -28.23 9.27
C ALA A 86 3.10 -28.66 8.05
N TYR A 87 3.64 -27.71 7.28
CA TYR A 87 5.03 -27.78 6.81
C TYR A 87 5.67 -26.40 6.85
N LEU A 88 6.51 -26.24 7.87
CA LEU A 88 7.52 -25.21 7.98
C LEU A 88 8.57 -25.48 6.89
N SER A 89 8.91 -24.48 6.08
CA SER A 89 10.19 -24.45 5.37
C SER A 89 10.78 -23.07 5.53
N LYS A 90 11.51 -22.90 6.63
CA LYS A 90 12.59 -21.92 6.77
C LYS A 90 13.59 -22.20 5.64
N SER A 91 13.58 -21.41 4.57
CA SER A 91 14.78 -21.26 3.74
C SER A 91 15.38 -19.90 4.02
N SER A 92 16.58 -19.96 4.60
CA SER A 92 17.54 -18.88 4.76
C SER A 92 17.65 -18.05 3.48
N PHE A 93 17.18 -16.81 3.50
CA PHE A 93 17.52 -15.85 2.46
C PHE A 93 18.70 -15.02 2.95
N LYS A 94 19.89 -15.44 2.48
CA LYS A 94 21.11 -14.64 2.48
C LYS A 94 20.78 -13.22 2.02
N ALA A 95 20.97 -12.26 2.91
CA ALA A 95 20.99 -10.86 2.55
C ALA A 95 22.11 -10.61 1.52
N LYS A 96 21.72 -10.23 0.31
CA LYS A 96 22.54 -9.44 -0.62
C LYS A 96 21.67 -8.32 -1.20
N PRO A 97 22.23 -7.12 -1.40
CA PRO A 97 21.72 -5.91 -0.78
C PRO A 97 21.13 -4.94 -1.81
N SER A 98 19.97 -4.36 -1.51
CA SER A 98 19.35 -3.12 -2.04
C SER A 98 19.26 -2.84 -3.55
N SER A 99 20.20 -3.27 -4.40
CA SER A 99 20.23 -2.97 -5.83
C SER A 99 19.13 -3.68 -6.62
N ASN A 100 18.86 -4.95 -6.28
CA ASN A 100 17.81 -5.73 -6.95
C ASN A 100 16.40 -5.22 -6.64
N LEU A 101 16.15 -4.71 -5.43
CA LEU A 101 14.83 -4.17 -5.08
C LEU A 101 14.53 -2.86 -5.82
N LYS A 102 15.54 -2.01 -6.02
CA LYS A 102 15.36 -0.76 -6.76
C LYS A 102 15.05 -1.04 -8.24
N ASP A 103 15.78 -1.96 -8.85
CA ASP A 103 15.52 -2.40 -10.23
C ASP A 103 14.13 -3.05 -10.38
N LEU A 104 13.78 -3.95 -9.46
CA LEU A 104 12.46 -4.57 -9.41
C LEU A 104 11.34 -3.54 -9.28
N TYR A 105 11.52 -2.51 -8.45
CA TYR A 105 10.54 -1.43 -8.30
C TYR A 105 10.47 -0.56 -9.56
N GLN A 106 11.58 -0.30 -10.22
CA GLN A 106 11.60 0.46 -11.48
C GLN A 106 10.83 -0.28 -12.58
N LYS A 107 11.01 -1.60 -12.70
CA LYS A 107 10.22 -2.46 -13.59
C LYS A 107 8.73 -2.42 -13.23
N PHE A 108 8.40 -2.46 -11.94
CA PHE A 108 7.02 -2.32 -11.50
C PHE A 108 6.42 -0.96 -11.86
N GLU A 109 7.17 0.14 -11.71
CA GLU A 109 6.68 1.46 -12.14
C GLU A 109 6.41 1.49 -13.64
N GLN A 110 7.29 0.94 -14.46
CA GLN A 110 7.08 0.84 -15.91
C GLN A 110 5.80 0.06 -16.23
N PHE A 111 5.58 -1.09 -15.61
CA PHE A 111 4.32 -1.83 -15.71
C PHE A 111 3.12 -0.98 -15.27
N TRP A 112 3.25 -0.28 -14.14
CA TRP A 112 2.17 0.52 -13.55
C TRP A 112 1.74 1.70 -14.44
N GLN A 113 2.67 2.35 -15.12
CA GLN A 113 2.38 3.47 -16.04
C GLN A 113 1.61 3.03 -17.29
N VAL A 114 1.83 1.78 -17.74
CA VAL A 114 1.18 1.23 -18.94
C VAL A 114 -0.19 0.65 -18.61
N TYR A 115 -0.44 0.23 -17.37
CA TYR A 115 -1.66 -0.47 -17.00
C TYR A 115 -2.90 0.44 -17.08
N PRO A 116 -3.98 0.02 -17.78
CA PRO A 116 -5.13 0.90 -18.09
C PRO A 116 -6.06 1.17 -16.90
N LEU A 117 -6.07 0.29 -15.90
CA LEU A 117 -6.87 0.42 -14.68
C LEU A 117 -5.98 0.32 -13.42
N PRO A 118 -5.20 1.35 -13.09
CA PRO A 118 -4.33 1.34 -11.92
C PRO A 118 -5.17 1.38 -10.64
N SER A 119 -5.24 0.25 -9.93
CA SER A 119 -5.97 0.09 -8.66
C SER A 119 -5.24 -0.88 -7.75
N TYR A 120 -5.33 -0.71 -6.43
CA TYR A 120 -4.70 -1.60 -5.44
C TYR A 120 -3.17 -1.76 -5.67
N LYS A 121 -2.45 -0.63 -5.73
CA LYS A 121 -1.01 -0.58 -6.06
C LYS A 121 -0.16 -1.45 -5.12
N ASN A 122 -0.48 -1.48 -3.84
CA ASN A 122 0.25 -2.26 -2.85
C ASN A 122 0.08 -3.76 -3.06
N GLU A 123 -1.14 -4.20 -3.39
CA GLU A 123 -1.46 -5.60 -3.70
C GLU A 123 -0.78 -6.02 -5.00
N ALA A 124 -0.82 -5.16 -6.03
CA ALA A 124 -0.12 -5.40 -7.28
C ALA A 124 1.40 -5.47 -7.09
N TRP A 125 1.96 -4.58 -6.26
CA TRP A 125 3.38 -4.60 -5.92
C TRP A 125 3.77 -5.90 -5.21
N LYS A 126 2.99 -6.35 -4.21
CA LYS A 126 3.21 -7.65 -3.54
C LYS A 126 3.20 -8.82 -4.53
N GLN A 127 2.25 -8.83 -5.47
CA GLN A 127 2.21 -9.86 -6.52
C GLN A 127 3.43 -9.77 -7.45
N PHE A 128 3.84 -8.57 -7.84
CA PHE A 128 5.02 -8.35 -8.68
C PHE A 128 6.32 -8.80 -7.99
N GLN A 129 6.44 -8.54 -6.68
CA GLN A 129 7.54 -9.04 -5.86
C GLN A 129 7.55 -10.58 -5.78
N GLN A 130 6.39 -11.23 -5.68
CA GLN A 130 6.29 -12.69 -5.69
C GLN A 130 6.69 -13.31 -7.04
N ILE A 131 6.46 -12.59 -8.15
CA ILE A 131 6.86 -13.03 -9.48
C ILE A 131 8.37 -12.91 -9.68
N GLU A 132 9.00 -11.90 -9.05
CA GLU A 132 10.43 -11.57 -9.16
C GLU A 132 10.93 -11.64 -10.61
N PRO A 133 10.36 -10.84 -11.54
CA PRO A 133 10.68 -10.96 -12.94
C PRO A 133 12.11 -10.53 -13.25
N ASP A 134 12.85 -11.43 -13.91
CA ASP A 134 14.05 -11.07 -14.63
C ASP A 134 13.73 -10.22 -15.87
N ASP A 135 14.76 -9.72 -16.57
CA ASP A 135 14.58 -8.84 -17.73
C ASP A 135 13.76 -9.50 -18.85
N ARG A 136 13.92 -10.82 -19.03
CA ARG A 136 13.23 -11.57 -20.09
C ARG A 136 11.76 -11.75 -19.76
N LEU A 137 11.45 -12.12 -18.52
CA LEU A 137 10.08 -12.27 -18.05
C LEU A 137 9.38 -10.91 -17.98
N PHE A 138 10.09 -9.86 -17.59
CA PHE A 138 9.55 -8.51 -17.58
C PHE A 138 9.16 -8.04 -19.00
N ALA A 139 10.01 -8.28 -20.00
CA ALA A 139 9.66 -8.01 -21.40
C ALA A 139 8.38 -8.75 -21.80
N GLN A 140 8.25 -10.05 -21.49
CA GLN A 140 7.03 -10.82 -21.77
C GLN A 140 5.78 -10.25 -21.08
N ILE A 141 5.92 -9.76 -19.85
CA ILE A 141 4.82 -9.12 -19.11
C ILE A 141 4.35 -7.85 -19.84
N ILE A 142 5.28 -6.99 -20.25
CA ILE A 142 4.96 -5.73 -20.94
C ILE A 142 4.37 -6.01 -22.33
N ASP A 143 4.97 -6.92 -23.10
CA ASP A 143 4.50 -7.27 -24.45
C ASP A 143 3.07 -7.83 -24.39
N GLY A 144 2.80 -8.77 -23.48
CA GLY A 144 1.46 -9.33 -23.31
C GLY A 144 0.43 -8.29 -22.85
N LEU A 145 0.84 -7.32 -22.03
CA LEU A 145 -0.03 -6.20 -21.65
C LEU A 145 -0.37 -5.31 -22.86
N GLN A 146 0.61 -4.98 -23.71
CA GLN A 146 0.41 -4.16 -24.90
C GLN A 146 -0.45 -4.84 -25.97
N GLU A 147 -0.28 -6.14 -26.18
CA GLU A 147 -1.13 -6.92 -27.07
C GLU A 147 -2.59 -6.93 -26.60
N GLN A 148 -2.82 -7.16 -25.31
CA GLN A 148 -4.16 -7.15 -24.72
C GLN A 148 -4.78 -5.75 -24.76
N LEU A 149 -3.99 -4.69 -24.53
CA LEU A 149 -4.39 -3.29 -24.74
C LEU A 149 -4.93 -3.07 -26.14
N THR A 150 -4.22 -3.55 -27.16
CA THR A 150 -4.64 -3.41 -28.56
C THR A 150 -5.92 -4.20 -28.86
N LYS A 151 -6.07 -5.40 -28.30
CA LYS A 151 -7.27 -6.25 -28.47
C LYS A 151 -8.50 -5.67 -27.78
N ILE A 152 -8.38 -5.32 -26.49
CA ILE A 152 -9.50 -4.86 -25.66
C ILE A 152 -9.97 -3.46 -26.05
N ASN A 153 -9.07 -2.57 -26.50
CA ASN A 153 -9.47 -1.24 -26.97
C ASN A 153 -10.38 -1.29 -28.21
N ARG A 154 -10.40 -2.42 -28.95
CA ARG A 154 -11.32 -2.64 -30.07
C ARG A 154 -12.66 -3.25 -29.64
N SER A 155 -12.69 -4.03 -28.55
CA SER A 155 -13.88 -4.74 -28.09
C SER A 155 -14.64 -4.03 -26.95
N GLY A 156 -14.01 -3.07 -26.27
CA GLY A 156 -14.60 -2.38 -25.12
C GLY A 156 -14.76 -3.26 -23.88
N ALA A 157 -14.08 -4.41 -23.81
CA ALA A 157 -14.15 -5.34 -22.69
C ALA A 157 -13.55 -4.75 -21.39
N TYR A 158 -14.00 -5.28 -20.25
CA TYR A 158 -13.53 -4.87 -18.93
C TYR A 158 -12.06 -5.28 -18.69
N TRP A 159 -11.31 -4.41 -18.01
CA TRP A 159 -9.93 -4.67 -17.59
C TRP A 159 -9.87 -5.23 -16.17
N PRO A 160 -9.17 -6.36 -15.93
CA PRO A 160 -8.99 -6.88 -14.58
C PRO A 160 -8.14 -5.93 -13.73
N TYR A 161 -8.19 -6.10 -12.40
CA TYR A 161 -7.27 -5.42 -11.50
C TYR A 161 -5.83 -5.92 -11.69
N PRO A 162 -4.81 -5.06 -11.56
CA PRO A 162 -3.41 -5.41 -11.86
C PRO A 162 -2.89 -6.55 -10.99
N ALA A 163 -3.26 -6.60 -9.70
CA ALA A 163 -2.89 -7.72 -8.83
C ALA A 163 -3.44 -9.06 -9.34
N GLY A 164 -4.71 -9.09 -9.77
CA GLY A 164 -5.33 -10.29 -10.32
C GLY A 164 -4.71 -10.70 -11.66
N TRP A 165 -4.46 -9.73 -12.54
CA TRP A 165 -3.80 -9.95 -13.82
C TRP A 165 -2.38 -10.51 -13.66
N LEU A 166 -1.62 -10.00 -12.69
CA LEU A 166 -0.29 -10.50 -12.35
C LEU A 166 -0.35 -11.92 -11.77
N SER A 167 -1.24 -12.15 -10.82
CA SER A 167 -1.42 -13.46 -10.16
C SER A 167 -1.80 -14.57 -11.14
N GLN A 168 -2.70 -14.25 -12.08
CA GLN A 168 -3.15 -15.17 -13.13
C GLN A 168 -2.12 -15.37 -14.26
N LYS A 169 -1.00 -14.66 -14.23
CA LYS A 169 0.02 -14.72 -15.28
C LYS A 169 -0.57 -14.42 -16.67
N SER A 170 -1.50 -13.46 -16.73
CA SER A 170 -2.36 -13.24 -17.90
C SER A 170 -1.60 -12.87 -19.19
N TRP A 171 -0.36 -12.42 -19.09
CA TRP A 171 0.54 -12.23 -20.26
C TRP A 171 0.92 -13.53 -20.98
N ARG A 172 0.63 -14.70 -20.41
CA ARG A 172 0.81 -16.00 -21.08
C ARG A 172 -0.38 -16.41 -21.94
N ASN A 173 -1.56 -15.81 -21.70
CA ASN A 173 -2.80 -16.17 -22.41
C ASN A 173 -2.92 -15.41 -23.74
N ASN A 174 -1.82 -15.29 -24.49
CA ASN A 174 -1.79 -14.67 -25.82
C ASN A 174 -2.11 -15.64 -26.98
N VAL A 175 -2.56 -16.86 -26.65
CA VAL A 175 -2.98 -17.89 -27.61
C VAL A 175 -4.48 -17.84 -27.83
#